data_AF-A0A8T3M2L9-F1
#
_entry.id   AF-A0A8T3M2L9-F1
#
_cell.length_a   1.000
_cell.length_b   1.000
_cell.length_c   1.000
_cell.angle_alpha   90.00
_cell.angle_beta   90.00
_cell.angle_gamma   90.00
#
_symmetry.space_group_name_H-M   'P 1'
#
loop_
_entity.id
_entity.type
_entity.pdbx_description
1 polymer ?
#
loop_
_entity_poly.entity_id
_entity_poly.type
_entity_poly.pdbx_seq_one_letter_code
_entity_poly.pdbx_strand_id
1 'polypeptide(L)'
;MDEPVPIRRAVVGFLLIALAVVAMALVVRPAIFSVAPPRDDSVVTLATASEVAAGPVRRDIILTRSHGWSGERDAGDGRVQVAVVVASSTAGGISAVNASTPDRDDCRVDIGVDRLTDCDGRAWTYDGIPIDSADPPLERIAVEVTDGSIVLDMTGPLGE
;
A
#
# COMPACT_ATOMS: atom_id res chain seq x y z
N MET A 1 -42.79 33.37 49.60
CA MET A 1 -41.46 33.40 48.95
C MET A 1 -41.26 32.02 48.37
N ASP A 2 -41.79 31.83 47.16
CA ASP A 2 -41.70 30.57 46.44
C ASP A 2 -40.62 30.72 45.38
N GLU A 3 -39.45 30.16 45.65
CA GLU A 3 -38.38 30.06 44.67
C GLU A 3 -38.85 29.10 43.56
N PRO A 4 -38.68 29.42 42.25
CA PRO A 4 -39.14 28.56 41.18
C PRO A 4 -38.22 27.34 41.07
N VAL A 5 -38.49 26.33 41.90
CA VAL A 5 -37.93 24.98 41.89
C VAL A 5 -37.82 24.34 40.48
N PRO A 6 -38.68 24.62 39.47
CA PRO A 6 -38.51 24.04 38.13
C PRO A 6 -37.22 24.46 37.41
N ILE A 7 -36.75 25.71 37.57
CA ILE A 7 -35.64 26.23 36.76
C ILE A 7 -34.31 25.60 37.20
N ARG A 8 -34.08 25.48 38.51
CA ARG A 8 -32.85 24.89 39.04
C ARG A 8 -32.70 23.40 38.66
N ARG A 9 -33.80 22.65 38.67
CA ARG A 9 -33.81 21.24 38.24
C ARG A 9 -33.56 21.09 36.74
N ALA A 10 -34.13 21.98 35.93
CA ALA A 10 -33.89 22.00 34.48
C ALA A 10 -32.43 22.32 34.16
N VAL A 11 -31.82 23.28 34.85
CA VAL A 11 -30.40 23.65 34.67
C VAL A 11 -29.46 22.49 35.05
N VAL A 12 -29.71 21.83 36.18
CA VAL A 12 -28.92 20.67 36.61
C VAL A 12 -29.07 19.51 35.62
N GLY A 13 -30.29 19.24 35.15
CA GLY A 13 -30.55 18.21 34.14
C GLY A 13 -29.81 18.49 32.83
N PHE A 14 -29.84 19.75 32.35
CA PHE A 14 -29.12 20.15 31.15
C PHE A 14 -27.60 20.00 31.29
N LEU A 15 -27.05 20.40 32.43
CA LEU A 15 -25.63 20.25 32.73
C LEU A 15 -25.19 18.78 32.75
N LEU A 16 -26.00 17.89 33.32
CA LEU A 16 -25.70 16.46 33.33
C LEU A 16 -25.75 15.85 31.93
N ILE A 17 -26.71 16.26 31.10
CA ILE A 17 -26.79 15.81 29.70
C ILE A 17 -25.58 16.32 28.91
N ALA A 18 -25.23 17.60 29.05
CA ALA A 18 -24.06 18.18 28.38
C ALA A 18 -22.77 17.46 28.80
N LEU A 19 -22.61 17.18 30.10
CA LEU A 19 -21.47 16.43 30.62
C LEU A 19 -21.42 15.01 30.08
N ALA A 20 -22.56 14.31 30.01
CA ALA A 20 -22.65 12.97 29.46
C ALA A 20 -22.29 12.93 27.97
N VAL A 21 -22.74 13.91 27.19
CA VAL A 21 -22.37 14.05 25.77
C VAL A 21 -20.88 14.29 25.60
N VAL A 22 -20.27 15.16 26.41
CA VAL A 22 -18.82 15.41 26.38
C VAL A 22 -18.04 14.15 26.77
N ALA A 23 -18.43 13.48 27.86
CA ALA A 23 -17.79 12.24 28.29
C ALA A 23 -17.90 11.15 27.20
N MET A 24 -19.07 11.00 26.58
CA MET A 24 -19.27 10.07 25.48
C MET A 24 -18.41 10.43 24.26
N ALA A 25 -18.33 11.71 23.88
CA ALA A 25 -17.48 12.15 22.76
C ALA A 25 -15.98 11.89 23.03
N LEU A 26 -15.54 12.03 24.27
CA LEU A 26 -14.16 11.75 24.70
C LEU A 26 -13.84 10.25 24.70
N VAL A 27 -14.82 9.37 24.87
CA VAL A 27 -14.63 7.91 24.82
C VAL A 27 -14.77 7.36 23.40
N VAL A 28 -15.78 7.82 22.65
CA VAL A 28 -16.10 7.29 21.31
C VAL A 28 -14.99 7.58 20.32
N ARG A 29 -14.39 8.78 20.33
CA ARG A 29 -13.30 9.13 19.40
C ARG A 29 -12.08 8.21 19.51
N PRO A 30 -11.46 7.98 20.68
CA PRO A 30 -10.34 7.05 20.80
C PRO A 30 -10.78 5.61 20.56
N ALA A 31 -11.99 5.22 21.00
CA ALA A 31 -12.48 3.86 20.79
C ALA A 31 -12.60 3.50 19.29
N ILE A 32 -13.01 4.43 18.42
CA ILE A 32 -13.06 4.20 16.96
C ILE A 32 -11.69 3.76 16.41
N PHE A 33 -10.59 4.35 16.89
CA PHE A 33 -9.25 3.97 16.46
C PHE A 33 -8.78 2.63 17.03
N SER A 34 -9.41 2.13 18.10
CA SER A 34 -9.06 0.83 18.70
C SER A 34 -9.78 -0.36 18.06
N VAL A 35 -10.93 -0.14 17.41
CA VAL A 35 -11.71 -1.18 16.71
C VAL A 35 -11.70 -1.04 15.18
N ALA A 36 -11.16 0.06 14.64
CA ALA A 36 -10.98 0.17 13.21
C ALA A 36 -10.07 -0.97 12.71
N PRO A 37 -10.48 -1.73 11.67
CA PRO A 37 -9.59 -2.67 11.01
C PRO A 37 -8.30 -1.96 10.56
N PRO A 38 -7.17 -2.69 10.48
CA PRO A 38 -5.99 -2.18 9.79
C PRO A 38 -6.39 -1.63 8.43
N ARG A 39 -5.79 -0.52 8.00
CA ARG A 39 -6.07 0.02 6.67
C ARG A 39 -5.73 -1.06 5.65
N ASP A 40 -6.69 -1.34 4.80
CA ASP A 40 -6.48 -2.25 3.67
C ASP A 40 -5.42 -1.65 2.75
N ASP A 41 -4.40 -2.46 2.50
CA ASP A 41 -3.21 -2.19 1.70
C ASP A 41 -3.12 -3.14 0.51
N SER A 42 -4.20 -3.88 0.25
CA SER A 42 -4.35 -4.70 -0.94
C SER A 42 -4.42 -3.90 -2.24
N VAL A 43 -4.72 -2.61 -2.17
CA VAL A 43 -4.78 -1.71 -3.33
C VAL A 43 -4.03 -0.42 -3.01
N VAL A 44 -2.92 -0.18 -3.71
CA VAL A 44 -2.00 0.92 -3.40
C VAL A 44 -1.80 1.84 -4.60
N THR A 45 -2.09 3.13 -4.43
CA THR A 45 -1.68 4.16 -5.39
C THR A 45 -0.19 4.43 -5.22
N LEU A 46 0.60 4.09 -6.24
CA LEU A 46 2.06 4.10 -6.13
C LEU A 46 2.72 5.31 -6.78
N ALA A 47 2.25 5.68 -7.98
CA ALA A 47 2.86 6.70 -8.83
C ALA A 47 1.80 7.34 -9.72
N THR A 48 2.20 8.38 -10.45
CA THR A 48 1.37 8.99 -11.50
C THR A 48 1.85 8.54 -12.88
N ALA A 49 0.94 8.53 -13.85
CA ALA A 49 1.28 8.22 -15.24
C ALA A 49 2.31 9.20 -15.83
N SER A 50 2.27 10.47 -15.41
CA SER A 50 3.26 11.48 -15.83
C SER A 50 4.65 11.23 -15.25
N GLU A 51 4.73 10.72 -14.01
CA GLU A 51 6.01 10.33 -13.41
C GLU A 51 6.63 9.15 -14.17
N VAL A 52 5.84 8.13 -14.48
CA VAL A 52 6.31 6.95 -15.23
C VAL A 52 6.63 7.27 -16.69
N ALA A 53 5.98 8.27 -17.27
CA ALA A 53 6.32 8.77 -18.61
C ALA A 53 7.71 9.42 -18.66
N ALA A 54 8.23 9.92 -17.53
CA ALA A 54 9.59 10.45 -17.45
C ALA A 54 10.65 9.34 -17.32
N GLY A 55 10.25 8.14 -16.91
CA GLY A 55 11.11 6.97 -16.78
C GLY A 55 10.57 5.94 -15.80
N PRO A 56 11.18 4.74 -15.75
CA PRO A 56 10.83 3.72 -14.76
C PRO A 56 11.07 4.22 -13.33
N VAL A 57 10.16 3.88 -12.43
CA VAL A 57 10.15 4.32 -11.02
C VAL A 57 10.22 3.10 -10.12
N ARG A 58 11.09 3.14 -9.12
CA ARG A 58 11.11 2.16 -8.03
C ARG A 58 10.48 2.74 -6.78
N ARG A 59 9.64 1.96 -6.11
CA ARG A 59 9.07 2.31 -4.79
C ARG A 59 9.10 1.11 -3.87
N ASP A 60 9.31 1.37 -2.58
CA ASP A 60 9.11 0.39 -1.53
C ASP A 60 7.72 0.62 -0.92
N ILE A 61 6.92 -0.45 -0.83
CA ILE A 61 5.55 -0.45 -0.30
C ILE A 61 5.56 -1.20 1.02
N ILE A 62 5.03 -0.58 2.07
CA ILE A 62 4.82 -1.24 3.37
C ILE A 62 3.42 -1.83 3.37
N LEU A 63 3.35 -3.14 3.59
CA LEU A 63 2.13 -3.91 3.69
C LEU A 63 1.83 -4.25 5.16
N THR A 64 0.55 -4.24 5.54
CA THR A 64 0.07 -4.52 6.89
C THR A 64 0.22 -5.99 7.29
N ARG A 65 0.35 -6.88 6.29
CA ARG A 65 0.60 -8.31 6.45
C ARG A 65 1.39 -8.84 5.26
N SER A 66 1.95 -10.04 5.42
CA SER A 66 2.54 -10.78 4.30
C SER A 66 1.44 -11.22 3.32
N HIS A 67 1.75 -11.06 2.03
CA HIS A 67 0.91 -11.49 0.90
C HIS A 67 1.62 -12.55 0.04
N GLY A 68 2.82 -12.99 0.45
CA GLY A 68 3.57 -14.04 -0.22
C GLY A 68 4.35 -13.55 -1.44
N TRP A 69 4.61 -12.25 -1.57
CA TRP A 69 5.45 -11.72 -2.64
C TRP A 69 6.91 -12.11 -2.46
N SER A 70 7.62 -12.38 -3.55
CA SER A 70 9.07 -12.64 -3.51
C SER A 70 9.83 -11.43 -2.95
N GLY A 71 10.82 -11.65 -2.09
CA GLY A 71 11.60 -10.56 -1.49
C GLY A 71 10.82 -9.65 -0.52
N GLU A 72 9.68 -10.11 0.02
CA GLU A 72 9.10 -9.50 1.21
C GLU A 72 10.11 -9.46 2.35
N ARG A 73 10.31 -8.28 2.94
CA ARG A 73 11.22 -8.07 4.06
C ARG A 73 10.44 -7.62 5.29
N ASP A 74 10.89 -8.01 6.47
CA ASP A 74 10.30 -7.52 7.71
C ASP A 74 10.41 -6.00 7.80
N ALA A 75 9.27 -5.36 8.06
CA ALA A 75 9.16 -3.91 8.27
C ALA A 75 8.81 -3.56 9.73
N GLY A 76 8.78 -4.56 10.62
CA GLY A 76 8.44 -4.42 12.04
C GLY A 76 6.93 -4.45 12.30
N ASP A 77 6.56 -4.75 13.55
CA ASP A 77 5.17 -4.84 14.01
C ASP A 77 4.28 -5.82 13.20
N GLY A 78 4.87 -6.88 12.62
CA GLY A 78 4.16 -7.84 11.77
C GLY A 78 3.85 -7.33 10.36
N ARG A 79 4.36 -6.15 9.99
CA ARG A 79 4.30 -5.60 8.64
C ARG A 79 5.44 -6.14 7.79
N VAL A 80 5.23 -6.18 6.49
CA VAL A 80 6.28 -6.49 5.52
C VAL A 80 6.47 -5.33 4.57
N GLN A 81 7.59 -5.29 3.88
CA GLN A 81 7.82 -4.35 2.79
C GLN A 81 8.23 -5.10 1.53
N VAL A 82 7.69 -4.66 0.40
CA VAL A 82 8.01 -5.18 -0.93
C VAL A 82 8.46 -4.02 -1.81
N ALA A 83 9.46 -4.28 -2.65
CA ALA A 83 9.94 -3.30 -3.60
C ALA A 83 9.30 -3.56 -4.96
N VAL A 84 8.85 -2.51 -5.63
CA VAL A 84 8.17 -2.59 -6.94
C VAL A 84 8.83 -1.64 -7.91
N VAL A 85 8.99 -2.08 -9.16
CA VAL A 85 9.31 -1.21 -10.29
C VAL A 85 8.07 -1.04 -11.16
N VAL A 86 7.75 0.21 -11.48
CA VAL A 86 6.70 0.59 -12.42
C VAL A 86 7.31 1.30 -13.61
N ALA A 87 6.90 0.93 -14.82
CA ALA A 87 7.47 1.42 -16.05
C ALA A 87 6.45 1.45 -17.19
N SER A 88 6.76 2.19 -18.25
CA SER A 88 5.99 2.10 -19.49
C SER A 88 6.25 0.74 -20.15
N SER A 89 5.18 0.04 -20.52
CA SER A 89 5.26 -1.27 -21.17
C SER A 89 5.64 -1.14 -22.64
N THR A 90 6.41 -2.10 -23.15
CA THR A 90 6.74 -2.18 -24.59
C THR A 90 5.53 -2.58 -25.43
N ALA A 91 4.54 -3.26 -24.83
CA ALA A 91 3.26 -3.62 -25.45
C ALA A 91 2.21 -2.49 -25.37
N GLY A 92 2.56 -1.37 -24.74
CA GLY A 92 1.67 -0.24 -24.47
C GLY A 92 1.05 -0.30 -23.08
N GLY A 93 0.86 0.87 -22.45
CA GLY A 93 0.35 0.99 -21.09
C GLY A 93 1.46 0.99 -20.03
N ILE A 94 1.10 0.60 -18.80
CA ILE A 94 1.98 0.58 -17.64
C ILE A 94 2.19 -0.88 -17.19
N SER A 95 3.43 -1.22 -16.88
CA SER A 95 3.81 -2.47 -16.22
C SER A 95 4.26 -2.19 -14.80
N ALA A 96 3.95 -3.12 -13.89
CA ALA A 96 4.51 -3.17 -12.55
C ALA A 96 5.03 -4.58 -12.28
N VAL A 97 6.24 -4.65 -11.73
CA VAL A 97 6.92 -5.91 -11.40
C VAL A 97 7.55 -5.84 -10.03
N ASN A 98 7.64 -6.97 -9.36
CA ASN A 98 8.39 -7.10 -8.13
C ASN A 98 9.88 -6.82 -8.40
N ALA A 99 10.49 -5.98 -7.58
CA ALA A 99 11.88 -5.55 -7.70
C ALA A 99 12.83 -6.48 -6.93
N SER A 100 12.50 -7.77 -6.93
CA SER A 100 13.19 -8.86 -6.26
C SER A 100 13.38 -9.98 -7.25
N THR A 101 14.50 -10.68 -7.10
CA THR A 101 14.87 -11.75 -8.00
C THR A 101 14.07 -13.03 -7.68
N PRO A 102 13.53 -13.73 -8.71
CA PRO A 102 12.85 -15.01 -8.49
C PRO A 102 13.78 -16.01 -7.78
N ASP A 103 13.21 -16.72 -6.80
CA ASP A 103 13.89 -17.73 -5.98
C ASP A 103 15.04 -17.21 -5.10
N ARG A 104 15.23 -15.88 -4.99
CA ARG A 104 16.31 -15.25 -4.21
C ARG A 104 15.90 -13.94 -3.54
N ASP A 105 15.54 -14.02 -2.26
CA ASP A 105 15.09 -12.86 -1.47
C ASP A 105 16.19 -11.83 -1.16
N ASP A 106 17.47 -12.21 -1.25
CA ASP A 106 18.62 -11.35 -0.97
C ASP A 106 19.14 -10.59 -2.20
N CYS A 107 18.62 -10.91 -3.38
CA CYS A 107 19.06 -10.34 -4.65
C CYS A 107 18.03 -9.35 -5.18
N ARG A 108 18.42 -8.08 -5.23
CA ARG A 108 17.58 -6.98 -5.67
C ARG A 108 17.63 -6.84 -7.19
N VAL A 109 16.49 -6.54 -7.80
CA VAL A 109 16.41 -6.10 -9.20
C VAL A 109 16.53 -4.57 -9.23
N ASP A 110 17.46 -4.03 -9.99
CA ASP A 110 17.69 -2.60 -10.18
C ASP A 110 17.31 -2.12 -11.59
N ILE A 111 17.01 -0.83 -11.68
CA ILE A 111 16.64 -0.16 -12.91
C ILE A 111 17.91 0.24 -13.68
N GLY A 112 18.13 -0.42 -14.81
CA GLY A 112 19.13 -0.01 -15.81
C GLY A 112 18.58 0.99 -16.82
N VAL A 113 19.40 1.33 -17.81
CA VAL A 113 19.06 2.31 -18.87
C VAL A 113 17.95 1.82 -19.79
N ASP A 114 17.96 0.53 -20.12
CA ASP A 114 17.04 -0.09 -21.10
C ASP A 114 16.38 -1.38 -20.60
N ARG A 115 16.70 -1.79 -19.37
CA ARG A 115 16.33 -3.10 -18.81
C ARG A 115 16.39 -3.08 -17.29
N LEU A 116 15.86 -4.14 -16.69
CA LEU A 116 16.04 -4.48 -15.28
C LEU A 116 17.19 -5.48 -15.15
N THR A 117 17.99 -5.37 -14.10
CA THR A 117 19.10 -6.30 -13.84
C THR A 117 19.18 -6.67 -12.37
N ASP A 118 19.53 -7.91 -12.07
CA ASP A 118 19.80 -8.33 -10.69
C ASP A 118 21.30 -8.35 -10.35
N CYS A 119 21.59 -8.75 -9.11
CA CYS A 119 22.94 -8.85 -8.57
C CYS A 119 23.82 -9.91 -9.26
N ASP A 120 23.21 -10.92 -9.88
CA ASP A 120 23.90 -11.99 -10.62
C ASP A 120 24.05 -11.65 -12.12
N GLY A 121 23.57 -10.47 -12.54
CA GLY A 121 23.64 -9.99 -13.92
C GLY A 121 22.56 -10.54 -14.84
N ARG A 122 21.56 -11.23 -14.30
CA ARG A 122 20.35 -11.59 -15.06
C ARG A 122 19.60 -10.33 -15.43
N ALA A 123 18.92 -10.38 -16.57
CA ALA A 123 18.29 -9.21 -17.15
C ALA A 123 16.86 -9.49 -17.60
N TRP A 124 15.99 -8.50 -17.43
CA TRP A 124 14.61 -8.54 -17.85
C TRP A 124 14.22 -7.25 -18.57
N THR A 125 13.21 -7.30 -19.42
CA THR A 125 12.50 -6.11 -19.87
C THR A 125 11.78 -5.46 -18.67
N TYR A 126 11.31 -4.22 -18.85
CA TYR A 126 10.45 -3.56 -17.86
C TYR A 126 9.07 -4.23 -17.68
N ASP A 127 8.72 -5.17 -18.56
CA ASP A 127 7.53 -6.02 -18.45
C ASP A 127 7.78 -7.28 -17.59
N GLY A 128 9.00 -7.44 -17.05
CA GLY A 128 9.40 -8.61 -16.27
C GLY A 128 9.73 -9.84 -17.12
N ILE A 129 9.87 -9.68 -18.44
CA ILE A 129 10.18 -10.76 -19.37
C ILE A 129 11.70 -10.95 -19.40
N PRO A 130 12.22 -12.17 -19.16
CA PRO A 130 13.66 -12.41 -19.11
C PRO A 130 14.28 -12.25 -20.50
N ILE A 131 15.48 -11.69 -20.56
CA ILE A 131 16.25 -11.55 -21.80
C ILE A 131 16.83 -12.91 -22.22
N ASP A 132 17.30 -13.70 -21.25
CA ASP A 132 17.66 -15.10 -21.46
C ASP A 132 16.44 -15.98 -21.16
N SER A 133 16.00 -16.78 -22.13
CA SER A 133 14.86 -17.69 -21.97
C SER A 133 15.04 -18.78 -20.92
N ALA A 134 16.27 -19.01 -20.43
CA ALA A 134 16.54 -19.94 -19.34
C ALA A 134 16.19 -19.34 -17.96
N ASP A 135 16.11 -18.02 -17.84
CA ASP A 135 15.79 -17.34 -16.60
C ASP A 135 14.27 -17.31 -16.34
N PRO A 136 13.83 -17.38 -15.07
CA PRO A 136 12.42 -17.18 -14.72
C PRO A 136 11.99 -15.72 -14.93
N PRO A 137 10.70 -15.47 -15.27
CA PRO A 137 10.16 -14.11 -15.33
C PRO A 137 10.06 -13.47 -13.94
N LEU A 138 10.05 -12.14 -13.89
CA LEU A 138 9.73 -11.43 -12.65
C LEU A 138 8.24 -11.55 -12.33
N GLU A 139 7.91 -11.58 -11.03
CA GLU A 139 6.52 -11.51 -10.58
C GLU A 139 5.87 -10.21 -11.05
N ARG A 140 4.78 -10.35 -11.80
CA ARG A 140 4.01 -9.21 -12.32
C ARG A 140 2.92 -8.85 -11.33
N ILE A 141 2.71 -7.55 -11.18
CA ILE A 141 1.69 -6.98 -10.30
C ILE A 141 0.56 -6.43 -11.16
N ALA A 142 -0.68 -6.70 -10.80
CA ALA A 142 -1.81 -6.15 -11.53
C ALA A 142 -1.87 -4.62 -11.36
N VAL A 143 -2.08 -3.93 -12.49
CA VAL A 143 -2.08 -2.47 -12.57
C VAL A 143 -3.41 -1.97 -13.10
N GLU A 144 -3.99 -1.00 -12.41
CA GLU A 144 -5.07 -0.16 -12.91
C GLU A 144 -4.59 1.27 -13.06
N VAL A 145 -4.96 1.93 -14.16
CA VAL A 145 -4.67 3.35 -14.37
C VAL A 145 -5.98 4.12 -14.34
N THR A 146 -6.15 4.96 -13.31
CA THR A 146 -7.41 5.68 -13.04
C THR A 146 -7.09 7.15 -12.84
N ASP A 147 -7.63 8.01 -13.70
CA ASP A 147 -7.43 9.46 -13.66
C ASP A 147 -5.94 9.89 -13.60
N GLY A 148 -5.08 9.13 -14.27
CA GLY A 148 -3.63 9.38 -14.30
C GLY A 148 -2.87 8.90 -13.05
N SER A 149 -3.56 8.26 -12.11
CA SER A 149 -2.96 7.55 -10.98
C SER A 149 -2.71 6.10 -11.36
N ILE A 150 -1.57 5.56 -10.94
CA ILE A 150 -1.23 4.15 -11.11
C ILE A 150 -1.53 3.45 -9.79
N VAL A 151 -2.45 2.50 -9.85
CA VAL A 151 -2.95 1.72 -8.73
C VAL A 151 -2.49 0.28 -8.91
N LEU A 152 -1.91 -0.29 -7.86
CA LEU A 152 -1.43 -1.66 -7.84
C LEU A 152 -2.34 -2.53 -6.99
N ASP A 153 -2.61 -3.74 -7.47
CA ASP A 153 -3.22 -4.80 -6.68
C ASP A 153 -2.12 -5.63 -6.00
N MET A 154 -2.06 -5.52 -4.68
CA MET A 154 -1.10 -6.17 -3.79
C MET A 154 -1.70 -7.38 -3.07
N THR A 155 -2.89 -7.85 -3.45
CA THR A 155 -3.57 -8.98 -2.79
C THR A 155 -2.78 -10.28 -2.80
N GLY A 156 -1.89 -10.46 -3.79
CA GLY A 156 -0.94 -11.56 -3.88
C GLY A 156 -0.41 -11.74 -5.31
N PRO A 157 0.59 -12.61 -5.51
CA PRO A 157 1.15 -12.88 -6.83
C PRO A 157 0.10 -13.35 -7.84
N LEU A 158 0.22 -12.89 -9.08
CA LEU A 158 -0.63 -13.33 -10.18
C LEU A 158 -0.26 -14.78 -10.58
N GLY A 159 -0.94 -15.78 -10.01
CA GLY A 159 -0.93 -17.15 -10.50
C GLY A 159 -0.48 -18.23 -9.51
N GLU A 160 -1.30 -18.50 -8.49
CA GLU A 160 -1.40 -19.84 -7.89
C GLU A 160 -2.61 -20.60 -8.44
#